data_AF-A0A418B3Y4-F1
#
_entry.id   AF-A0A418B3Y4-F1
#
_cell.length_a   1.000
_cell.length_b   1.000
_cell.length_c   1.000
_cell.angle_alpha   90.00
_cell.angle_beta   90.00
_cell.angle_gamma   90.00
#
_symmetry.space_group_name_H-M   'P 1'
#
loop_
_entity.id
_entity.type
_entity.pdbx_description
1 polymer ?
#
loop_
_entity_poly.entity_id
_entity_poly.type
_entity_poly.pdbx_seq_one_letter_code
_entity_poly.pdbx_strand_id
1 'polypeptide(L)'
;MVTLRFALRAATPSALDDALASVADFHSPAYGQFLTDVSALVHPSAAAIESVEALFHAHNVSRSAHGDYVRVALPVAAAEALLQTELFEYAHQTAHDRRIIRPRESYTLPPDVNDHVLLVDGLDAFPTLFQAQWRATSTGADEASSTSVAAIQRAYDLPSGLDASDPRNAIIIGAFLKETFNERDVEKYVTSNQVVGTDSKPRVFHGPQPVHCIGDGKGVGTGEASLDTQLVAALTQSQQASVLCYNGHRLDDQAFDDSNQEVG
;
A
#
# COMPACT_ATOMS: atom_id res chain seq x y z
N MET A 1 21.00 12.90 2.71
CA MET A 1 20.87 11.95 1.58
C MET A 1 19.40 11.87 1.25
N VAL A 2 19.05 11.67 -0.02
CA VAL A 2 17.69 11.34 -0.47
C VAL A 2 17.77 10.02 -1.23
N THR A 3 16.76 9.16 -1.06
CA THR A 3 16.66 7.91 -1.81
C THR A 3 15.60 8.07 -2.88
N LEU A 4 15.98 7.86 -4.13
CA LEU A 4 15.11 7.98 -5.29
C LEU A 4 14.94 6.63 -5.97
N ARG A 5 13.79 6.43 -6.59
CA ARG A 5 13.48 5.24 -7.38
C ARG A 5 13.05 5.67 -8.77
N PHE A 6 13.75 5.18 -9.78
CA PHE A 6 13.45 5.42 -11.17
C PHE A 6 12.67 4.21 -11.68
N ALA A 7 11.38 4.39 -11.91
CA ALA A 7 10.58 3.39 -12.59
C ALA A 7 10.93 3.44 -14.07
N LEU A 8 11.41 2.34 -14.62
CA LEU A 8 11.78 2.23 -16.01
C LEU A 8 10.58 1.83 -16.85
N ARG A 9 10.50 2.38 -18.06
CA ARG A 9 9.48 2.01 -19.03
C ARG A 9 9.74 0.58 -19.51
N ALA A 10 8.69 -0.23 -19.50
CA ALA A 10 8.73 -1.57 -20.08
C ALA A 10 9.17 -1.53 -21.56
N ALA A 11 9.87 -2.57 -22.01
CA ALA A 11 10.33 -2.67 -23.40
C ALA A 11 9.18 -2.64 -24.41
N THR A 12 8.00 -3.14 -24.01
CA THR A 12 6.75 -3.05 -24.78
C THR A 12 5.67 -2.45 -23.88
N PRO A 13 5.46 -1.11 -23.90
CA PRO A 13 4.61 -0.43 -22.92
C PRO A 13 3.17 -0.93 -22.83
N SER A 14 2.58 -1.44 -23.91
CA SER A 14 1.20 -1.94 -23.92
C SER A 14 1.05 -3.40 -23.46
N ALA A 15 2.15 -4.16 -23.33
CA ALA A 15 2.06 -5.61 -23.20
C ALA A 15 1.31 -6.07 -21.94
N LEU A 16 1.47 -5.35 -20.83
CA LEU A 16 0.71 -5.63 -19.60
C LEU A 16 -0.77 -5.27 -19.75
N ASP A 17 -1.08 -4.11 -20.33
CA ASP A 17 -2.45 -3.64 -20.54
C ASP A 17 -3.22 -4.57 -21.50
N ASP A 18 -2.57 -5.00 -22.58
CA ASP A 18 -3.12 -5.94 -23.56
C ASP A 18 -3.40 -7.31 -22.91
N ALA A 19 -2.49 -7.80 -22.08
CA ALA A 19 -2.67 -9.04 -21.32
C ALA A 19 -3.81 -8.92 -20.31
N LEU A 20 -3.89 -7.81 -19.56
CA LEU A 20 -4.95 -7.54 -18.61
C LEU A 20 -6.32 -7.48 -19.32
N ALA A 21 -6.42 -6.74 -20.42
CA ALA A 21 -7.64 -6.66 -21.21
C ALA A 21 -8.10 -8.04 -21.69
N SER A 22 -7.15 -8.89 -22.11
CA SER A 22 -7.44 -10.25 -22.57
C SER A 22 -7.96 -11.17 -21.45
N VAL A 23 -7.45 -11.07 -20.22
CA VAL A 23 -7.86 -11.97 -19.12
C VAL A 23 -9.03 -11.44 -18.30
N ALA A 24 -9.31 -10.13 -18.37
CA ALA A 24 -10.40 -9.48 -17.65
C ALA A 24 -11.70 -9.36 -18.46
N ASP A 25 -11.64 -9.43 -19.80
CA ASP A 25 -12.83 -9.41 -20.65
C ASP A 25 -13.55 -10.76 -20.65
N PHE A 26 -14.80 -10.80 -20.18
CA PHE A 26 -15.61 -12.03 -20.14
C PHE A 26 -16.00 -12.57 -21.52
N HIS A 27 -15.84 -11.79 -22.58
CA HIS A 27 -16.00 -12.25 -23.96
C HIS A 27 -14.72 -12.86 -24.54
N SER A 28 -13.57 -12.67 -23.89
CA SER A 28 -12.30 -13.22 -24.33
C SER A 28 -12.21 -14.73 -24.03
N PRO A 29 -11.67 -15.55 -24.95
CA PRO A 29 -11.33 -16.95 -24.65
C PRO A 29 -10.33 -17.10 -23.49
N ALA A 30 -9.57 -16.05 -23.17
CA ALA A 30 -8.60 -16.02 -22.08
C ALA A 30 -9.19 -15.52 -20.74
N TYR A 31 -10.50 -15.24 -20.67
CA TYR A 31 -11.14 -14.77 -19.45
C TYR A 31 -10.84 -15.65 -18.23
N GLY A 32 -10.42 -15.04 -17.14
CA GLY A 32 -10.09 -15.72 -15.88
C GLY A 32 -8.78 -16.51 -15.89
N GLN A 33 -8.02 -16.50 -17.00
CA GLN A 33 -6.70 -17.11 -17.09
C GLN A 33 -5.61 -16.13 -16.61
N PHE A 34 -5.69 -15.72 -15.35
CA PHE A 34 -4.76 -14.75 -14.77
C PHE A 34 -3.30 -15.25 -14.79
N LEU A 35 -2.37 -14.31 -14.95
CA LEU A 35 -0.95 -14.59 -15.04
C LEU A 35 -0.36 -14.84 -13.64
N THR A 36 0.51 -15.84 -13.54
CA THR A 36 1.30 -16.10 -12.32
C THR A 36 2.58 -15.27 -12.24
N ASP A 37 3.06 -14.77 -13.39
CA ASP A 37 4.26 -13.96 -13.50
C ASP A 37 4.06 -12.91 -14.61
N VAL A 38 4.31 -11.64 -14.28
CA VAL A 38 4.20 -10.50 -15.21
C VAL A 38 5.57 -9.93 -15.59
N SER A 39 6.67 -10.49 -15.07
CA SER A 39 8.03 -9.97 -15.22
C SER A 39 8.37 -9.67 -16.68
N ALA A 40 8.09 -10.61 -17.58
CA ALA A 40 8.40 -10.48 -19.00
C ALA A 40 7.61 -9.35 -19.71
N LEU A 41 6.42 -8.99 -19.20
CA LEU A 41 5.58 -7.94 -19.76
C LEU A 41 6.02 -6.54 -19.31
N VAL A 42 6.59 -6.44 -18.10
CA VAL A 42 7.02 -5.16 -17.51
C VAL A 42 8.52 -4.92 -17.64
N HIS A 43 9.30 -5.91 -18.07
CA HIS A 43 10.75 -5.80 -18.11
C HIS A 43 11.23 -4.66 -19.04
N PRO A 44 12.10 -3.75 -18.56
CA PRO A 44 12.67 -2.69 -19.39
C PRO A 44 13.62 -3.23 -20.46
N SER A 45 13.94 -2.41 -21.47
CA SER A 45 14.97 -2.75 -22.44
C SER A 45 16.37 -2.67 -21.80
N ALA A 46 17.33 -3.45 -22.33
CA ALA A 46 18.72 -3.38 -21.88
C ALA A 46 19.28 -1.95 -21.99
N ALA A 47 18.95 -1.24 -23.06
CA ALA A 47 19.33 0.16 -23.26
C ALA A 47 18.78 1.07 -22.15
N ALA A 48 17.52 0.90 -21.73
CA ALA A 48 16.95 1.71 -20.64
C ALA A 48 17.70 1.49 -19.32
N ILE A 49 18.01 0.22 -19.00
CA ILE A 49 18.76 -0.15 -17.80
C ILE A 49 20.17 0.44 -17.85
N GLU A 50 20.89 0.23 -18.96
CA GLU A 50 22.27 0.73 -19.14
C GLU A 50 22.33 2.25 -19.06
N SER A 51 21.39 2.98 -19.69
CA SER A 51 21.34 4.44 -19.65
C SER A 51 21.16 4.97 -18.22
N VAL A 52 20.25 4.39 -17.45
CA VAL A 52 19.98 4.83 -16.07
C VAL A 52 21.11 4.42 -15.12
N GLU A 53 21.74 3.27 -15.30
CA GLU A 53 22.90 2.90 -14.49
C GLU A 53 24.14 3.73 -14.80
N ALA A 54 24.37 4.05 -16.08
CA ALA A 54 25.45 4.95 -16.47
C ALA A 54 25.28 6.33 -15.84
N LEU A 55 24.04 6.82 -15.73
CA LEU A 55 23.72 8.06 -15.04
C LEU A 55 24.17 8.05 -13.57
N PHE A 56 24.08 6.89 -12.92
CA PHE A 56 24.42 6.70 -11.50
C PHE A 56 25.73 5.96 -11.26
N HIS A 57 26.65 5.90 -12.23
CA HIS A 57 27.89 5.11 -12.13
C HIS A 57 28.76 5.46 -10.91
N ALA A 58 28.64 6.68 -10.37
CA ALA A 58 29.36 7.16 -9.19
C ALA A 58 28.66 6.83 -7.86
N HIS A 59 27.51 6.16 -7.90
CA HIS A 59 26.65 5.87 -6.77
C HIS A 59 26.32 4.38 -6.69
N ASN A 60 25.97 3.91 -5.49
CA ASN A 60 25.48 2.54 -5.31
C ASN A 60 24.04 2.45 -5.80
N VAL A 61 23.82 1.57 -6.77
CA VAL A 61 22.53 1.32 -7.39
C VAL A 61 22.06 -0.09 -7.03
N SER A 62 20.78 -0.25 -6.75
CA SER A 62 20.12 -1.56 -6.61
C SER A 62 18.89 -1.64 -7.50
N ARG A 63 18.55 -2.84 -7.97
CA ARG A 63 17.38 -3.09 -8.81
C ARG A 63 16.29 -3.84 -8.05
N SER A 64 15.03 -3.64 -8.45
CA SER A 64 13.92 -4.52 -8.05
C SER A 64 14.11 -5.93 -8.61
N ALA A 65 13.33 -6.89 -8.09
CA ALA A 65 13.34 -8.27 -8.57
C ALA A 65 13.01 -8.40 -10.08
N HIS A 66 12.14 -7.53 -10.60
CA HIS A 66 11.73 -7.51 -12.01
C HIS A 66 12.59 -6.56 -12.88
N GLY A 67 13.54 -5.84 -12.27
CA GLY A 67 14.45 -4.92 -12.96
C GLY A 67 13.80 -3.63 -13.49
N ASP A 68 12.52 -3.43 -13.18
CA ASP A 68 11.68 -2.29 -13.56
C ASP A 68 11.88 -1.06 -12.67
N TYR A 69 12.53 -1.21 -11.51
CA TYR A 69 12.93 -0.09 -10.66
C TYR A 69 14.44 -0.09 -10.46
N VAL A 70 15.03 1.10 -10.61
CA VAL A 70 16.40 1.40 -10.25
C VAL A 70 16.40 2.34 -9.05
N ARG A 71 17.03 1.92 -7.95
CA ARG A 71 17.07 2.65 -6.69
C ARG A 71 18.47 3.15 -6.41
N VAL A 72 18.56 4.42 -5.99
CA VAL A 72 19.83 5.08 -5.72
C VAL A 72 19.71 6.05 -4.54
N ALA A 73 20.74 6.11 -3.70
CA ALA A 73 20.86 7.08 -2.63
C ALA A 73 21.84 8.19 -3.05
N LEU A 74 21.38 9.43 -3.02
CA LEU A 74 22.12 10.60 -3.50
C LEU A 74 22.27 11.67 -2.40
N PRO A 75 23.37 12.42 -2.37
CA PRO A 75 23.40 13.71 -1.69
C PRO A 75 22.30 14.63 -2.27
N VAL A 76 21.68 15.47 -1.42
CA VAL A 76 20.59 16.38 -1.85
C VAL A 76 21.04 17.27 -3.01
N ALA A 77 22.21 17.89 -2.88
CA ALA A 77 22.80 18.72 -3.93
C ALA A 77 23.02 17.98 -5.26
N ALA A 78 23.32 16.67 -5.22
CA ALA A 78 23.48 15.87 -6.43
C ALA A 78 22.12 15.56 -7.09
N ALA A 79 21.10 15.28 -6.28
CA ALA A 79 19.74 15.07 -6.77
C ALA A 79 19.15 16.35 -7.39
N GLU A 80 19.34 17.50 -6.74
CA GLU A 80 18.92 18.82 -7.24
C GLU A 80 19.60 19.17 -8.57
N ALA A 81 20.92 18.96 -8.66
CA ALA A 81 21.66 19.18 -9.90
C ALA A 81 21.23 18.21 -11.02
N LEU A 82 20.95 16.96 -10.69
CA LEU A 82 20.51 15.96 -11.66
C LEU A 82 19.13 16.27 -12.23
N LEU A 83 18.20 16.60 -11.34
CA LEU A 83 16.79 16.75 -11.64
C LEU A 83 16.39 18.19 -11.98
N GLN A 84 17.37 19.11 -11.99
CA GLN A 84 17.18 20.54 -12.26
C GLN A 84 16.04 21.13 -11.41
N THR A 85 16.06 20.83 -10.11
CA THR A 85 15.01 21.22 -9.16
C THR A 85 15.62 21.55 -7.80
N GLU A 86 14.83 22.15 -6.90
CA GLU A 86 15.22 22.43 -5.52
C GLU A 86 14.34 21.61 -4.57
N LEU A 87 14.97 20.88 -3.65
CA LEU A 87 14.31 19.97 -2.73
C LEU A 87 14.08 20.65 -1.38
N PHE A 88 12.86 20.54 -0.87
CA PHE A 88 12.44 21.11 0.41
C PHE A 88 11.99 20.00 1.35
N GLU A 89 12.30 20.17 2.64
CA GLU A 89 11.69 19.39 3.71
C GLU A 89 10.35 20.03 4.09
N TYR A 90 9.29 19.24 4.01
CA TYR A 90 7.94 19.61 4.44
C TYR A 90 7.61 18.84 5.72
N ALA A 91 7.09 19.55 6.71
CA ALA A 91 6.57 18.96 7.93
C ALA A 91 5.04 19.10 7.96
N HIS A 92 4.36 18.05 8.44
CA HIS A 92 2.92 18.11 8.63
C HIS A 92 2.54 19.15 9.71
N GLN A 93 1.44 19.88 9.49
CA GLN A 93 1.05 21.03 10.32
C GLN A 93 0.76 20.64 11.78
N THR A 94 0.14 19.48 12.01
CA THR A 94 -0.27 19.02 13.36
C THR A 94 0.51 17.82 13.87
N ALA A 95 1.30 17.16 13.01
CA ALA A 95 2.08 15.98 13.35
C ALA A 95 3.53 16.20 12.92
N HIS A 96 4.27 17.01 13.68
CA HIS A 96 5.61 17.47 13.30
C HIS A 96 6.67 16.35 13.16
N ASP A 97 6.36 15.14 13.63
CA ASP A 97 7.14 13.92 13.40
C ASP A 97 6.96 13.34 11.98
N ARG A 98 5.97 13.81 11.23
CA ARG A 98 5.75 13.46 9.82
C ARG A 98 6.44 14.48 8.93
N ARG A 99 7.47 14.02 8.24
CA ARG A 99 8.32 14.83 7.36
C ARG A 99 8.49 14.16 6.02
N ILE A 100 8.73 14.96 4.99
CA ILE A 100 8.91 14.47 3.63
C ILE A 100 9.79 15.44 2.84
N ILE A 101 10.62 14.90 1.95
CA ILE A 101 11.44 15.70 1.04
C ILE A 101 10.79 15.67 -0.35
N ARG A 102 10.50 16.84 -0.90
CA ARG A 102 9.85 16.99 -2.23
C ARG A 102 10.36 18.25 -2.93
N PRO A 103 10.30 18.31 -4.28
CA PRO A 103 10.55 19.55 -4.97
C PRO A 103 9.37 20.51 -4.78
N ARG A 104 9.64 21.81 -4.77
CA ARG A 104 8.56 22.83 -4.72
C ARG A 104 7.79 22.93 -6.03
N GLU A 105 8.48 22.70 -7.13
CA GLU A 105 7.98 22.79 -8.50
C GLU A 105 8.27 21.47 -9.24
N SER A 106 8.00 21.42 -10.55
CA SER A 106 8.38 20.29 -11.38
C SER A 106 9.89 20.07 -11.41
N TYR A 107 10.29 18.84 -11.71
CA TYR A 107 11.68 18.49 -12.02
C TYR A 107 11.82 18.07 -13.48
N THR A 108 13.06 18.00 -13.98
CA THR A 108 13.39 17.57 -15.34
C THR A 108 14.43 16.46 -15.29
N LEU A 109 14.25 15.42 -16.11
CA LEU A 109 15.22 14.35 -16.26
C LEU A 109 16.29 14.70 -17.30
N PRO A 110 17.53 14.19 -17.15
CA PRO A 110 18.53 14.27 -18.22
C PRO A 110 17.97 13.68 -19.54
N PRO A 111 18.25 14.30 -20.69
CA PRO A 111 17.70 13.87 -21.98
C PRO A 111 17.95 12.38 -22.28
N ASP A 112 19.13 11.88 -21.92
CA ASP A 112 19.56 10.50 -22.18
C ASP A 112 18.74 9.43 -21.44
N VAL A 113 18.01 9.79 -20.38
CA VAL A 113 17.17 8.87 -19.61
C VAL A 113 15.68 9.20 -19.68
N ASN A 114 15.31 10.37 -20.19
CA ASN A 114 13.93 10.86 -20.17
C ASN A 114 12.94 9.91 -20.87
N ASP A 115 13.35 9.31 -21.99
CA ASP A 115 12.49 8.38 -22.74
C ASP A 115 12.40 6.99 -22.08
N HIS A 116 13.38 6.67 -21.23
CA HIS A 116 13.52 5.38 -20.55
C HIS A 116 12.84 5.36 -19.18
N VAL A 117 12.67 6.50 -18.53
CA VAL A 117 12.05 6.61 -17.21
C VAL A 117 10.56 6.91 -17.37
N LEU A 118 9.73 6.17 -16.64
CA LEU A 118 8.29 6.40 -16.57
C LEU A 118 7.96 7.46 -15.52
N LEU A 119 8.54 7.35 -14.33
CA LEU A 119 8.39 8.29 -13.21
C LEU A 119 9.57 8.20 -12.25
N VAL A 120 9.78 9.26 -11.46
CA VAL A 120 10.73 9.27 -10.34
C VAL A 120 9.94 9.22 -9.04
N ASP A 121 9.87 8.03 -8.47
CA ASP A 121 9.19 7.80 -7.23
C ASP A 121 10.03 8.33 -6.05
N GLY A 122 9.33 8.90 -5.07
CA GLY A 122 9.89 9.69 -3.98
C GLY A 122 9.83 11.20 -4.20
N LEU A 123 9.29 11.70 -5.32
CA LEU A 123 9.20 13.14 -5.60
C LEU A 123 7.81 13.63 -6.09
N ASP A 124 6.92 12.74 -6.52
CA ASP A 124 5.71 13.14 -7.26
C ASP A 124 4.48 13.49 -6.39
N ALA A 125 4.32 12.90 -5.20
CA ALA A 125 3.12 13.11 -4.38
C ALA A 125 3.39 13.29 -2.88
N PHE A 126 2.54 14.09 -2.23
CA PHE A 126 2.38 14.08 -0.78
C PHE A 126 1.40 12.97 -0.40
N PRO A 127 1.64 12.23 0.69
CA PRO A 127 0.67 11.27 1.21
C PRO A 127 -0.64 11.99 1.50
N THR A 128 -1.74 11.48 0.94
CA THR A 128 -3.07 12.03 1.20
C THR A 128 -3.49 11.69 2.63
N LEU A 129 -3.79 12.72 3.42
CA LEU A 129 -4.34 12.59 4.76
C LEU A 129 -5.85 12.42 4.68
N PHE A 130 -6.32 11.27 4.19
CA PHE A 130 -7.76 10.98 4.17
C PHE A 130 -8.39 11.11 5.57
N GLN A 131 -7.62 10.87 6.63
CA GLN A 131 -8.09 10.94 8.01
C GLN A 131 -8.41 12.36 8.53
N ALA A 132 -7.80 13.41 7.98
CA ALA A 132 -7.94 14.77 8.51
C ALA A 132 -9.30 15.40 8.20
N GLN A 133 -9.92 15.02 7.06
CA GLN A 133 -11.20 15.58 6.64
C GLN A 133 -12.40 14.95 7.38
N TRP A 134 -12.34 13.66 7.71
CA TRP A 134 -13.47 12.96 8.35
C TRP A 134 -13.61 13.26 9.84
N ARG A 135 -12.51 13.50 10.57
CA ARG A 135 -12.58 13.90 11.99
C ARG A 135 -12.99 15.37 12.19
N ALA A 136 -12.86 16.21 11.17
CA ALA A 136 -13.22 17.62 11.24
C ALA A 136 -14.73 17.87 11.13
N THR A 137 -15.50 16.90 10.62
CA THR A 137 -16.95 17.03 10.37
C THR A 137 -17.81 16.14 11.27
N SER A 138 -17.23 15.29 12.12
CA SER A 138 -17.99 14.50 13.09
C SER A 138 -18.40 15.36 14.30
N THR A 139 -19.30 16.31 14.10
CA THR A 139 -20.16 16.79 15.19
C THR A 139 -21.03 15.62 15.62
N GLY A 140 -20.95 15.25 16.91
CA GLY A 140 -21.58 14.07 17.53
C GLY A 140 -22.75 13.49 16.74
N ALA A 141 -22.50 12.34 16.11
CA ALA A 141 -23.56 11.51 15.56
C ALA A 141 -24.34 10.92 16.75
N ASP A 142 -25.64 11.21 16.84
CA ASP A 142 -26.55 10.46 17.70
C ASP A 142 -26.41 8.96 17.41
N GLU A 143 -26.55 8.07 18.42
CA GLU A 143 -26.41 6.61 18.26
C GLU A 143 -27.28 6.05 17.10
N ALA A 144 -28.35 6.76 16.73
CA ALA A 144 -29.23 6.47 15.59
C ALA A 144 -28.59 6.63 14.19
N SER A 145 -27.40 7.22 14.10
CA SER A 145 -26.61 7.42 12.88
C SER A 145 -25.45 6.43 12.73
N SER A 146 -25.28 5.49 13.68
CA SER A 146 -24.23 4.46 13.59
C SER A 146 -24.64 3.30 12.67
N THR A 147 -23.75 2.87 11.78
CA THR A 147 -23.98 1.73 10.90
C THR A 147 -23.41 0.46 11.54
N SER A 148 -24.27 -0.48 11.93
CA SER A 148 -23.86 -1.78 12.49
C SER A 148 -23.59 -2.83 11.41
N VAL A 149 -22.85 -3.89 11.74
CA VAL A 149 -22.61 -5.03 10.83
C VAL A 149 -23.93 -5.63 10.33
N ALA A 150 -24.90 -5.81 11.22
CA ALA A 150 -26.23 -6.32 10.85
C ALA A 150 -27.01 -5.37 9.94
N ALA A 151 -26.81 -4.05 10.07
CA ALA A 151 -27.39 -3.07 9.15
C ALA A 151 -26.77 -3.18 7.75
N ILE A 152 -25.45 -3.34 7.65
CA ILE A 152 -24.74 -3.58 6.38
C ILE A 152 -25.23 -4.88 5.73
N GLN A 153 -25.25 -5.97 6.49
CA GLN A 153 -25.70 -7.27 5.97
C GLN A 153 -27.12 -7.19 5.42
N ARG A 154 -28.05 -6.55 6.14
CA ARG A 154 -29.43 -6.35 5.67
C ARG A 154 -29.52 -5.47 4.43
N ALA A 155 -28.73 -4.39 4.37
CA ALA A 155 -28.77 -3.45 3.25
C ALA A 155 -28.30 -4.08 1.94
N TYR A 156 -27.36 -5.04 2.02
CA TYR A 156 -26.75 -5.70 0.87
C TYR A 156 -27.14 -7.17 0.71
N ASP A 157 -28.16 -7.65 1.43
CA ASP A 157 -28.59 -9.06 1.46
C ASP A 157 -27.43 -10.06 1.69
N LEU A 158 -26.47 -9.68 2.54
CA LEU A 158 -25.34 -10.54 2.89
C LEU A 158 -25.78 -11.57 3.93
N PRO A 159 -25.33 -12.84 3.81
CA PRO A 159 -25.63 -13.85 4.81
C PRO A 159 -24.96 -13.53 6.15
N SER A 160 -25.65 -13.82 7.24
CA SER A 160 -25.04 -13.90 8.57
C SER A 160 -24.39 -15.27 8.79
N GLY A 161 -23.39 -15.34 9.67
CA GLY A 161 -22.71 -16.60 9.99
C GLY A 161 -21.86 -17.19 8.87
N LEU A 162 -21.44 -16.38 7.90
CA LEU A 162 -20.50 -16.79 6.85
C LEU A 162 -19.15 -17.22 7.44
N ASP A 163 -18.58 -18.28 6.87
CA ASP A 163 -17.21 -18.71 7.12
C ASP A 163 -16.45 -18.74 5.80
N ALA A 164 -15.72 -17.66 5.50
CA ALA A 164 -14.91 -17.53 4.29
C ALA A 164 -13.47 -18.03 4.45
N SER A 165 -13.24 -19.06 5.29
CA SER A 165 -11.91 -19.58 5.63
C SER A 165 -11.36 -20.65 4.68
N ASP A 166 -11.88 -20.76 3.45
CA ASP A 166 -11.31 -21.68 2.45
C ASP A 166 -9.84 -21.27 2.18
N PRO A 167 -8.85 -22.18 2.31
CA PRO A 167 -7.43 -21.84 2.16
C PRO A 167 -7.06 -21.36 0.75
N ARG A 168 -7.95 -21.51 -0.24
CA ARG A 168 -7.76 -20.98 -1.60
C ARG A 168 -8.25 -19.53 -1.74
N ASN A 169 -8.88 -18.97 -0.72
CA ASN A 169 -9.40 -17.61 -0.69
C ASN A 169 -8.72 -16.85 0.45
N ALA A 170 -8.01 -15.76 0.13
CA ALA A 170 -7.34 -14.95 1.12
C ALA A 170 -7.64 -13.46 0.92
N ILE A 171 -7.69 -12.71 2.01
CA ILE A 171 -7.90 -11.25 2.00
C ILE A 171 -6.69 -10.58 2.63
N ILE A 172 -6.08 -9.62 1.94
CA ILE A 172 -4.98 -8.83 2.47
C ILE A 172 -5.43 -7.38 2.57
N ILE A 173 -5.33 -6.82 3.78
CA ILE A 173 -5.64 -5.43 4.10
C ILE A 173 -4.32 -4.66 4.13
N GLY A 174 -4.14 -3.69 3.24
CA GLY A 174 -2.95 -2.83 3.23
C GLY A 174 -3.09 -1.68 4.22
N ALA A 175 -2.17 -1.58 5.19
CA ALA A 175 -2.12 -0.47 6.14
C ALA A 175 -0.88 0.41 5.92
N PHE A 176 -1.09 1.72 5.78
CA PHE A 176 -0.08 2.72 5.47
C PHE A 176 0.04 3.76 6.61
N LEU A 177 1.05 4.63 6.61
CA LEU A 177 1.11 5.83 7.46
C LEU A 177 0.96 5.61 8.97
N LYS A 178 1.87 4.85 9.60
CA LYS A 178 1.84 4.45 11.04
C LYS A 178 0.56 3.70 11.47
N GLU A 179 -0.30 3.32 10.54
CA GLU A 179 -1.52 2.59 10.89
C GLU A 179 -1.20 1.14 11.30
N THR A 180 -1.90 0.67 12.33
CA THR A 180 -1.82 -0.70 12.85
C THR A 180 -3.13 -1.03 13.54
N PHE A 181 -3.45 -2.31 13.74
CA PHE A 181 -4.64 -2.73 14.44
C PHE A 181 -4.29 -3.45 15.74
N ASN A 182 -5.29 -3.64 16.59
CA ASN A 182 -5.18 -4.47 17.79
C ASN A 182 -6.10 -5.69 17.67
N GLU A 183 -5.52 -6.89 17.80
CA GLU A 183 -6.25 -8.16 17.66
C GLU A 183 -7.37 -8.30 18.70
N ARG A 184 -7.17 -7.82 19.94
CA ARG A 184 -8.19 -7.87 21.00
C ARG A 184 -9.34 -6.93 20.71
N ASP A 185 -9.10 -5.80 20.05
CA ASP A 185 -10.17 -4.88 19.67
C ASP A 185 -11.00 -5.45 18.51
N VAL A 186 -10.37 -6.19 17.59
CA VAL A 186 -11.09 -6.98 16.57
C VAL A 186 -11.93 -8.08 17.23
N GLU A 187 -11.37 -8.85 18.17
CA GLU A 187 -12.08 -9.89 18.90
C GLU A 187 -13.31 -9.35 19.64
N LYS A 188 -13.14 -8.22 20.36
CA LYS A 188 -14.25 -7.53 21.03
C LYS A 188 -15.30 -7.06 20.02
N TYR A 189 -14.89 -6.54 18.87
CA TYR A 189 -15.80 -6.03 17.85
C TYR A 189 -16.67 -7.15 17.25
N VAL A 190 -16.06 -8.27 16.84
CA VAL A 190 -16.80 -9.41 16.28
C VAL A 190 -17.72 -10.07 17.33
N THR A 191 -17.28 -10.13 18.59
CA THR A 191 -18.08 -10.64 19.71
C THR A 191 -19.30 -9.73 19.97
N SER A 192 -19.08 -8.41 20.02
CA SER A 192 -20.14 -7.43 20.27
C SER A 192 -21.18 -7.40 19.15
N ASN A 193 -20.77 -7.71 17.92
CA ASN A 193 -21.68 -7.83 16.77
C ASN A 193 -22.31 -9.22 16.60
N GLN A 194 -22.12 -10.14 17.57
CA GLN A 194 -22.68 -11.50 17.54
C GLN A 194 -22.32 -12.28 16.26
N VAL A 195 -21.17 -11.97 15.66
CA VAL A 195 -20.73 -12.54 14.38
C VAL A 195 -20.29 -14.00 14.56
N VAL A 196 -19.55 -14.29 15.64
CA VAL A 196 -19.11 -15.64 15.97
C VAL A 196 -20.25 -16.34 16.70
N GLY A 197 -20.83 -17.35 16.04
CA GLY A 197 -22.00 -18.09 16.55
C GLY A 197 -21.72 -18.81 17.87
N THR A 198 -22.72 -18.80 18.74
CA THR A 198 -22.81 -19.54 20.01
C THR A 198 -22.96 -21.06 19.83
N ASP A 199 -22.50 -21.59 18.70
CA ASP A 199 -22.59 -23.01 18.37
C ASP A 199 -21.86 -23.85 19.41
N SER A 200 -22.37 -25.06 19.64
CA SER A 200 -21.92 -25.99 20.70
C SER A 200 -20.48 -26.49 20.56
N LYS A 201 -19.73 -25.98 19.57
CA LYS A 201 -18.28 -26.08 19.44
C LYS A 201 -17.73 -24.65 19.31
N PRO A 202 -17.03 -24.11 20.32
CA PRO A 202 -16.37 -22.82 20.17
C PRO A 202 -15.40 -22.89 19.00
N ARG A 203 -15.73 -22.20 17.91
CA ARG A 203 -14.79 -21.98 16.81
C ARG A 203 -13.78 -20.97 17.32
N VAL A 204 -12.50 -21.34 17.32
CA VAL A 204 -11.44 -20.38 17.63
C VAL A 204 -11.27 -19.49 16.41
N PHE A 205 -11.81 -18.28 16.49
CA PHE A 205 -11.60 -17.24 15.50
C PHE A 205 -10.32 -16.50 15.86
N HIS A 206 -9.27 -16.67 15.05
CA HIS A 206 -7.99 -15.97 15.24
C HIS A 206 -7.97 -14.60 14.56
N GLY A 207 -8.90 -14.35 13.64
CA GLY A 207 -9.04 -13.10 12.90
C GLY A 207 -7.86 -12.79 11.98
N PRO A 208 -7.88 -11.60 11.35
CA PRO A 208 -6.82 -11.19 10.44
C PRO A 208 -5.47 -11.13 11.14
N GLN A 209 -4.44 -11.72 10.52
CA GLN A 209 -3.10 -11.82 11.09
C GLN A 209 -2.24 -10.58 10.78
N PRO A 210 -1.48 -10.05 11.74
CA PRO A 210 -0.56 -8.94 11.47
C PRO A 210 0.64 -9.41 10.65
N VAL A 211 0.97 -8.69 9.57
CA VAL A 211 2.17 -8.89 8.77
C VAL A 211 2.95 -7.59 8.75
N HIS A 212 4.16 -7.62 9.35
CA HIS A 212 5.02 -6.45 9.54
C HIS A 212 4.38 -5.29 10.33
N CYS A 213 3.34 -5.52 11.12
CA CYS A 213 2.67 -4.46 11.87
C CYS A 213 3.44 -4.04 13.14
N ILE A 214 3.40 -2.74 13.47
CA ILE A 214 3.97 -2.23 14.72
C ILE A 214 3.24 -2.86 15.90
N GLY A 215 4.02 -3.43 16.82
CA GLY A 215 3.48 -4.11 17.99
C GLY A 215 2.83 -5.45 17.68
N ASP A 216 2.93 -5.97 16.44
CA ASP A 216 2.53 -7.34 16.09
C ASP A 216 1.10 -7.68 16.56
N GLY A 217 0.14 -6.79 16.25
CA GLY A 217 -1.28 -6.93 16.65
C GLY A 217 -1.57 -6.68 18.13
N LYS A 218 -0.56 -6.44 18.96
CA LYS A 218 -0.67 -6.27 20.43
C LYS A 218 -0.53 -4.81 20.89
N GLY A 219 -0.16 -3.92 19.97
CA GLY A 219 -0.02 -2.47 20.22
C GLY A 219 -1.36 -1.73 20.31
N VAL A 220 -1.32 -0.41 20.35
CA VAL A 220 -2.53 0.42 20.27
C VAL A 220 -2.98 0.49 18.82
N GLY A 221 -4.21 0.08 18.54
CA GLY A 221 -4.80 0.18 17.20
C GLY A 221 -5.05 1.62 16.81
N THR A 222 -4.93 1.90 15.51
CA THR A 222 -5.22 3.18 14.87
C THR A 222 -6.57 3.12 14.17
N GLY A 223 -7.14 4.29 13.83
CA GLY A 223 -8.51 4.38 13.36
C GLY A 223 -8.80 3.60 12.07
N GLU A 224 -8.00 3.80 11.03
CA GLU A 224 -8.25 3.23 9.70
C GLU A 224 -7.97 1.73 9.69
N ALA A 225 -6.77 1.34 10.14
CA ALA A 225 -6.41 -0.07 10.20
C ALA A 225 -7.35 -0.87 11.12
N SER A 226 -7.87 -0.27 12.20
CA SER A 226 -8.89 -0.95 13.01
C SER A 226 -10.22 -1.09 12.27
N LEU A 227 -10.69 -0.03 11.59
CA LEU A 227 -11.96 -0.04 10.86
C LEU A 227 -11.97 -1.10 9.76
N ASP A 228 -10.96 -1.10 8.89
CA ASP A 228 -10.85 -2.04 7.78
C ASP A 228 -10.81 -3.48 8.29
N THR A 229 -9.98 -3.72 9.30
CA THR A 229 -9.79 -5.05 9.89
C THR A 229 -11.04 -5.56 10.59
N GLN A 230 -11.71 -4.70 11.36
CA GLN A 230 -12.95 -5.03 12.06
C GLN A 230 -14.08 -5.38 11.08
N LEU A 231 -14.22 -4.60 10.00
CA LEU A 231 -15.26 -4.83 9.00
C LEU A 231 -15.02 -6.12 8.21
N VAL A 232 -13.79 -6.36 7.75
CA VAL A 232 -13.41 -7.62 7.08
C VAL A 232 -13.62 -8.81 8.00
N ALA A 233 -13.17 -8.73 9.25
CA ALA A 233 -13.35 -9.79 10.24
C ALA A 233 -14.84 -10.10 10.46
N ALA A 234 -15.66 -9.06 10.63
CA ALA A 234 -17.08 -9.22 10.93
C ALA A 234 -17.93 -9.74 9.76
N LEU A 235 -17.64 -9.31 8.53
CA LEU A 235 -18.42 -9.69 7.35
C LEU A 235 -18.00 -11.06 6.77
N THR A 236 -16.75 -11.47 6.96
CA THR A 236 -16.21 -12.67 6.30
C THR A 236 -15.92 -13.83 7.25
N GLN A 237 -15.60 -13.53 8.52
CA GLN A 237 -15.08 -14.48 9.52
C GLN A 237 -13.88 -15.30 9.03
N SER A 238 -13.19 -14.85 7.98
CA SER A 238 -12.12 -15.61 7.35
C SER A 238 -10.93 -15.74 8.29
N GLN A 239 -10.43 -16.97 8.45
CA GLN A 239 -9.11 -17.24 9.03
C GLN A 239 -7.96 -16.96 8.06
N GLN A 240 -8.26 -16.70 6.78
CA GLN A 240 -7.29 -16.45 5.71
C GLN A 240 -7.17 -14.96 5.40
N ALA A 241 -7.33 -14.12 6.43
CA ALA A 241 -7.17 -12.68 6.33
C ALA A 241 -5.86 -12.24 6.98
N SER A 242 -5.22 -11.21 6.41
CA SER A 242 -4.00 -10.61 6.96
C SER A 242 -4.04 -9.10 6.81
N VAL A 243 -3.40 -8.39 7.74
CA VAL A 243 -3.12 -6.96 7.62
C VAL A 243 -1.64 -6.80 7.30
N LEU A 244 -1.34 -6.44 6.06
CA LEU A 244 0.00 -6.09 5.63
C LEU A 244 0.24 -4.63 5.96
N CYS A 245 0.93 -4.38 7.06
CA CYS A 245 1.38 -3.04 7.38
C CYS A 245 2.67 -2.76 6.62
N TYR A 246 2.70 -1.68 5.85
CA TYR A 246 3.87 -1.20 5.11
C TYR A 246 4.92 -0.56 6.03
N ASN A 247 5.14 -1.18 7.19
CA ASN A 247 6.18 -0.84 8.14
C ASN A 247 7.48 -1.63 7.92
N GLY A 248 7.43 -2.75 7.19
CA GLY A 248 8.56 -3.66 6.98
C GLY A 248 9.39 -3.38 5.73
N HIS A 249 8.88 -2.59 4.78
CA HIS A 249 9.63 -2.20 3.57
C HIS A 249 10.43 -0.91 3.74
N ARG A 250 10.49 -0.40 4.97
CA ARG A 250 11.26 0.79 5.29
C ARG A 250 12.74 0.52 5.15
N LEU A 251 13.48 1.58 4.90
CA LEU A 251 14.90 1.59 5.17
C LEU A 251 15.13 1.65 6.67
N ASP A 252 15.70 0.59 7.22
CA ASP A 252 16.05 0.45 8.65
C ASP A 252 17.01 1.54 9.13
N ASP A 253 17.80 2.11 8.23
CA ASP A 253 18.78 3.17 8.50
C ASP A 253 18.21 4.59 8.35
N GLN A 254 16.93 4.73 8.01
CA GLN A 254 16.26 6.03 7.86
C GLN A 254 15.19 6.25 8.93
N ALA A 255 14.90 7.53 9.18
CA ALA A 255 13.86 7.91 10.11
C ALA A 255 12.50 7.34 9.67
N PHE A 256 11.65 7.05 10.64
CA PHE A 256 10.27 6.66 10.39
C PHE A 256 9.45 7.92 10.08
N ASP A 257 9.49 8.32 8.82
CA ASP A 257 8.69 9.41 8.25
C ASP A 257 7.87 8.92 7.05
N ASP A 258 7.04 9.78 6.45
CA ASP A 258 6.11 9.38 5.40
C ASP A 258 6.82 9.01 4.09
N SER A 259 7.99 9.60 3.83
CA SER A 259 8.82 9.25 2.66
C SER A 259 9.38 7.83 2.74
N ASN A 260 9.57 7.34 3.96
CA ASN A 260 10.06 6.01 4.27
C ASN A 260 8.92 5.02 4.57
N GLN A 261 7.69 5.22 4.06
CA GLN A 261 6.60 4.22 4.15
C GLN A 261 5.96 3.87 2.80
N GLU A 262 6.34 4.57 1.72
CA GLU A 262 5.88 4.31 0.35
C GLU A 262 6.83 3.36 -0.40
N VAL A 263 7.78 2.75 0.30
CA VAL A 263 8.84 1.92 -0.30
C VAL A 263 8.30 0.52 -0.64
N GLY A 264 7.26 0.42 -1.46
CA GLY A 264 6.85 -0.84 -2.12
C GLY A 264 7.66 -1.12 -3.37
#